data_AF-A0A5C6F6P6-F1
#
_entry.id   AF-A0A5C6F6P6-F1
#
_cell.length_a   1.000
_cell.length_b   1.000
_cell.length_c   1.000
_cell.angle_alpha   90.00
_cell.angle_beta   90.00
_cell.angle_gamma   90.00
#
_symmetry.space_group_name_H-M   'P 1'
#
loop_
_entity.id
_entity.type
_entity.pdbx_description
1 polymer ?
#
loop_
_entity_poly.entity_id
_entity_poly.type
_entity_poly.pdbx_seq_one_letter_code
_entity_poly.pdbx_strand_id
1 'polypeptide(L)'
;MPSKQNCSLVVRLVGTVLPVMSLWGLPSAAQNPATLHDPIRVVEPRLVESSGLAISRRTHGVFWTHNDSGGKAELFAFDLTGQSVGHLRFPGIRTAVDWEDMVSYVDNEVPRLLVADCGDNGENRSSVMLYLFDEPSLDSDGSDVILQSLRVTYTDGPRDCEAVAVDRQRRLIVMVTKSALPYCGVYTIPLPDRISADPASSMDVVATRVTTLNVPMVTGADFDDATGDFWIVNYFQAFRYAAVESRPLLDQLSALPTATDLPKLRQIEAVAVDQSSRLWITSEGNPTWVTKVPTAKP
;
A
#
# COMPACT_ATOMS: atom_id res chain seq x y z
N MET A 1 48.92 71.52 -21.19
CA MET A 1 49.45 71.26 -22.55
C MET A 1 49.06 69.84 -22.96
N PRO A 2 48.68 69.60 -24.23
CA PRO A 2 47.31 69.17 -24.51
C PRO A 2 47.16 67.79 -25.19
N SER A 3 45.92 67.29 -25.08
CA SER A 3 45.08 66.55 -26.03
C SER A 3 45.68 65.44 -26.92
N LYS A 4 45.11 64.23 -26.78
CA LYS A 4 44.98 63.24 -27.87
C LYS A 4 43.52 62.78 -27.88
N GLN A 5 42.68 63.39 -28.71
CA GLN A 5 42.31 62.96 -30.06
C GLN A 5 41.57 61.62 -30.11
N ASN A 6 40.28 61.73 -30.39
CA ASN A 6 39.33 60.69 -30.73
C ASN A 6 39.78 59.88 -31.94
N CYS A 7 39.63 58.57 -31.88
CA CYS A 7 39.59 57.71 -33.05
C CYS A 7 38.38 56.77 -32.91
N SER A 8 37.26 57.16 -33.54
CA SER A 8 36.08 56.30 -33.68
C SER A 8 36.38 55.18 -34.67
N LEU A 9 36.41 53.94 -34.18
CA LEU A 9 36.47 52.75 -35.01
C LEU A 9 35.05 52.39 -35.46
N VAL A 10 34.78 52.53 -36.77
CA VAL A 10 33.56 52.04 -37.40
C VAL A 10 33.70 50.53 -37.59
N VAL A 11 33.03 49.73 -36.78
CA VAL A 11 32.86 48.29 -37.00
C VAL A 11 31.51 48.04 -37.65
N ARG A 12 31.52 47.65 -38.93
CA ARG A 12 30.35 47.13 -39.64
C ARG A 12 29.96 45.78 -39.03
N LEU A 13 28.84 45.71 -38.31
CA LEU A 13 28.20 44.44 -37.99
C LEU A 13 27.48 43.91 -39.25
N VAL A 14 28.02 42.83 -39.83
CA VAL A 14 27.28 41.95 -40.73
C VAL A 14 26.63 40.89 -39.84
N GLY A 15 25.38 41.14 -39.44
CA GLY A 15 24.56 40.18 -38.70
C GLY A 15 23.80 39.28 -39.66
N THR A 16 24.27 38.05 -39.81
CA THR A 16 23.65 36.98 -40.58
C THR A 16 22.30 36.59 -39.96
N VAL A 17 21.20 36.70 -40.71
CA VAL A 17 19.89 36.19 -40.31
C VAL A 17 19.92 34.67 -40.45
N LEU A 18 19.96 33.95 -39.33
CA LEU A 18 19.73 32.50 -39.30
C LEU A 18 18.22 32.22 -39.39
N PRO A 19 17.77 31.29 -40.25
CA PRO A 19 16.36 30.95 -40.32
C PRO A 19 15.95 30.18 -39.06
N VAL A 20 14.85 30.61 -38.45
CA VAL A 20 14.16 29.84 -37.42
C VAL A 20 13.58 28.59 -38.09
N MET A 21 14.25 27.45 -37.91
CA MET A 21 13.67 26.15 -38.25
C MET A 21 12.59 25.84 -37.23
N SER A 22 11.33 26.03 -37.63
CA SER A 22 10.17 25.51 -36.93
C SER A 22 10.28 23.99 -36.84
N LEU A 23 10.59 23.46 -35.65
CA LEU A 23 10.43 22.03 -35.36
C LEU A 23 8.93 21.73 -35.48
N TRP A 24 8.55 21.07 -36.56
CA TRP A 24 7.28 20.38 -36.64
C TRP A 24 7.29 19.29 -35.59
N GLY A 25 6.44 19.44 -34.57
CA GLY A 25 6.26 18.43 -33.54
C GLY A 25 5.89 17.10 -34.18
N LEU A 26 6.68 16.07 -33.88
CA LEU A 26 6.26 14.69 -34.15
C LEU A 26 4.98 14.46 -33.34
N PRO A 27 3.92 13.87 -33.94
CA PRO A 27 2.78 13.45 -33.16
C PRO A 27 3.27 12.42 -32.14
N SER A 28 3.16 12.77 -30.85
CA SER A 28 3.30 11.80 -29.77
C SER A 28 2.35 10.65 -30.10
N ALA A 29 2.88 9.43 -30.23
CA ALA A 29 2.05 8.25 -30.31
C ALA A 29 1.20 8.23 -29.03
N ALA A 30 -0.08 8.55 -29.16
CA ALA A 30 -1.04 8.34 -28.10
C ALA A 30 -1.00 6.84 -27.80
N GLN A 31 -0.45 6.48 -26.64
CA GLN A 31 -0.67 5.16 -26.08
C GLN A 31 -2.18 4.97 -26.03
N ASN A 32 -2.68 3.93 -26.71
CA ASN A 32 -4.08 3.53 -26.60
C ASN A 32 -4.41 3.49 -25.10
N PRO A 33 -5.44 4.20 -24.61
CA PRO A 33 -5.87 4.02 -23.24
C PRO A 33 -6.33 2.57 -23.17
N ALA A 34 -5.51 1.72 -22.55
CA ALA A 34 -5.91 0.37 -22.22
C ALA A 34 -7.28 0.49 -21.54
N THR A 35 -8.27 -0.25 -22.04
CA THR A 35 -9.63 -0.19 -21.49
C THR A 35 -9.55 -0.56 -20.03
N LEU A 36 -9.76 0.43 -19.15
CA LEU A 36 -9.81 0.20 -17.71
C LEU A 36 -10.94 -0.79 -17.43
N HIS A 37 -10.61 -1.94 -16.86
CA HIS A 37 -11.59 -2.92 -16.44
C HIS A 37 -12.06 -2.59 -15.02
N ASP A 38 -13.36 -2.63 -14.77
CA ASP A 38 -13.94 -2.55 -13.42
C ASP A 38 -15.24 -3.38 -13.41
N PRO A 39 -15.28 -4.54 -12.74
CA PRO A 39 -14.19 -5.13 -11.96
C PRO A 39 -13.03 -5.61 -12.86
N ILE A 40 -11.80 -5.49 -12.35
CA ILE A 40 -10.58 -6.05 -12.94
C ILE A 40 -10.57 -7.55 -12.68
N ARG A 41 -10.36 -8.33 -13.75
CA ARG A 41 -10.24 -9.78 -13.68
C ARG A 41 -8.77 -10.19 -13.70
N VAL A 42 -8.27 -10.69 -12.59
CA VAL A 42 -6.90 -11.21 -12.46
C VAL A 42 -6.93 -12.74 -12.62
N VAL A 43 -6.12 -13.24 -13.56
CA VAL A 43 -5.93 -14.67 -13.80
C VAL A 43 -4.45 -14.99 -13.62
N GLU A 44 -4.09 -15.42 -12.42
CA GLU A 44 -2.75 -15.88 -12.10
C GLU A 44 -2.88 -17.25 -11.42
N PRO A 45 -2.49 -18.36 -12.08
CA PRO A 45 -2.62 -19.71 -11.51
C PRO A 45 -1.92 -19.90 -10.17
N ARG A 46 -0.92 -19.06 -9.85
CA ARG A 46 -0.23 -19.08 -8.57
C ARG A 46 -0.95 -18.28 -7.48
N LEU A 47 -1.89 -17.41 -7.83
CA LEU A 47 -2.71 -16.62 -6.90
C LEU A 47 -4.07 -17.29 -6.77
N VAL A 48 -4.26 -18.05 -5.69
CA VAL A 48 -5.46 -18.86 -5.46
C VAL A 48 -6.27 -18.38 -4.25
N GLU A 49 -5.61 -17.70 -3.31
CA GLU A 49 -6.12 -17.29 -2.01
C GLU A 49 -5.65 -15.85 -1.72
N SER A 50 -5.87 -14.93 -2.67
CA SER A 50 -5.50 -13.51 -2.53
C SER A 50 -5.99 -12.93 -1.20
N SER A 51 -5.08 -12.52 -0.29
CA SER A 51 -5.44 -12.02 1.06
C SER A 51 -5.23 -10.51 1.23
N GLY A 52 -4.02 -10.00 0.94
CA GLY A 52 -3.71 -8.56 1.04
C GLY A 52 -3.78 -7.79 -0.29
N LEU A 53 -3.91 -6.46 -0.23
CA LEU A 53 -3.89 -5.56 -1.39
C LEU A 53 -3.17 -4.26 -1.06
N ALA A 54 -2.24 -3.85 -1.93
CA ALA A 54 -1.61 -2.54 -1.82
C ALA A 54 -1.53 -1.85 -3.19
N ILE A 55 -1.90 -0.57 -3.26
CA ILE A 55 -1.71 0.24 -4.48
C ILE A 55 -0.25 0.70 -4.54
N SER A 56 0.43 0.42 -5.65
CA SER A 56 1.82 0.83 -5.84
C SER A 56 1.98 2.35 -5.66
N ARG A 57 2.95 2.73 -4.83
CA ARG A 57 3.35 4.14 -4.60
C ARG A 57 4.54 4.53 -5.46
N ARG A 58 5.25 3.54 -6.02
CA ARG A 58 6.32 3.70 -7.00
C ARG A 58 5.82 3.79 -8.45
N THR A 59 4.86 2.96 -8.83
CA THR A 59 4.40 2.81 -10.22
C THR A 59 2.89 3.03 -10.32
N HIS A 60 2.48 4.07 -11.04
CA HIS A 60 1.05 4.40 -11.15
C HIS A 60 0.25 3.30 -11.87
N GLY A 61 -0.93 2.98 -11.34
CA GLY A 61 -1.84 2.01 -11.95
C GLY A 61 -1.44 0.54 -11.73
N VAL A 62 -0.56 0.27 -10.76
CA VAL A 62 -0.20 -1.09 -10.36
C VAL A 62 -0.70 -1.35 -8.94
N PHE A 63 -1.12 -2.58 -8.69
CA PHE A 63 -1.40 -3.08 -7.35
C PHE A 63 -0.64 -4.36 -7.08
N TRP A 64 -0.28 -4.56 -5.81
CA TRP A 64 0.38 -5.75 -5.28
C TRP A 64 -0.63 -6.57 -4.47
N THR A 65 -0.43 -7.89 -4.47
CA THR A 65 -1.18 -8.84 -3.64
C THR A 65 -0.34 -10.08 -3.35
N HIS A 66 -0.78 -10.92 -2.42
CA HIS A 66 -0.20 -12.22 -2.09
C HIS A 66 -1.29 -13.23 -1.76
N ASN A 67 -0.92 -14.51 -1.74
CA ASN A 67 -1.75 -15.55 -1.15
C ASN A 67 -1.73 -15.43 0.39
N ASP A 68 -2.83 -15.84 1.01
CA ASP A 68 -3.02 -16.06 2.44
C ASP A 68 -2.00 -17.07 3.00
N SER A 69 -2.23 -18.36 2.71
CA SER A 69 -1.43 -19.46 3.23
C SER A 69 -0.71 -20.22 2.09
N GLY A 70 -0.14 -21.39 2.37
CA GLY A 70 0.47 -22.24 1.33
C GLY A 70 2.00 -22.10 1.15
N GLY A 71 2.65 -21.26 1.97
CA GLY A 71 4.06 -21.43 2.36
C GLY A 71 5.11 -20.71 1.52
N LYS A 72 4.75 -19.96 0.48
CA LYS A 72 5.72 -19.17 -0.31
C LYS A 72 5.59 -17.69 0.00
N ALA A 73 6.71 -17.06 0.37
CA ALA A 73 6.80 -15.63 0.50
C ALA A 73 6.97 -14.99 -0.89
N GLU A 74 5.86 -14.67 -1.54
CA GLU A 74 5.83 -14.05 -2.86
C GLU A 74 4.73 -12.99 -3.00
N LEU A 75 5.01 -11.92 -3.76
CA LEU A 75 4.03 -10.91 -4.16
C LEU A 75 3.82 -10.93 -5.66
N PHE A 76 2.59 -10.67 -6.08
CA PHE A 76 2.21 -10.53 -7.48
C PHE A 76 1.77 -9.10 -7.75
N ALA A 77 2.28 -8.48 -8.81
CA ALA A 77 1.84 -7.18 -9.29
C ALA A 77 0.99 -7.33 -10.55
N PHE A 78 -0.09 -6.54 -10.60
CA PHE A 78 -0.96 -6.45 -11.76
C PHE A 78 -1.27 -4.98 -12.10
N ASP A 79 -1.47 -4.71 -13.38
CA ASP A 79 -1.94 -3.41 -13.83
C ASP A 79 -3.48 -3.29 -13.78
N LEU A 80 -4.01 -2.11 -14.11
CA LEU A 80 -5.46 -1.86 -14.14
C LEU A 80 -6.23 -2.64 -15.23
N THR A 81 -5.55 -3.41 -16.07
CA THR A 81 -6.17 -4.35 -17.01
C THR A 81 -6.25 -5.78 -16.46
N GLY A 82 -5.58 -6.06 -15.34
CA GLY A 82 -5.44 -7.39 -14.75
C GLY A 82 -4.26 -8.18 -15.32
N GLN A 83 -3.39 -7.56 -16.11
CA GLN A 83 -2.19 -8.18 -16.64
C GLN A 83 -1.13 -8.26 -15.53
N SER A 84 -0.45 -9.42 -15.41
CA SER A 84 0.70 -9.55 -14.51
C SER A 84 1.87 -8.70 -15.03
N VAL A 85 2.39 -7.84 -14.16
CA VAL A 85 3.48 -6.90 -14.48
C VAL A 85 4.66 -7.00 -13.53
N GLY A 86 4.59 -7.85 -12.51
CA GLY A 86 5.71 -8.12 -11.59
C GLY A 86 5.46 -9.35 -10.72
N HIS A 87 6.55 -9.96 -10.25
CA HIS A 87 6.52 -11.10 -9.34
C HIS A 87 7.76 -11.07 -8.45
N LEU A 88 7.56 -10.85 -7.15
CA LEU A 88 8.62 -10.83 -6.16
C LEU A 88 8.63 -12.14 -5.38
N ARG A 89 9.82 -12.67 -5.12
CA ARG A 89 10.04 -13.77 -4.20
C ARG A 89 11.02 -13.32 -3.13
N PHE A 90 10.81 -13.75 -1.89
CA PHE A 90 11.68 -13.41 -0.78
C PHE A 90 12.40 -14.66 -0.24
N PRO A 91 13.55 -15.06 -0.81
CA PRO A 91 14.32 -16.22 -0.34
C PRO A 91 14.73 -16.14 1.14
N GLY A 92 14.82 -14.93 1.69
CA GLY A 92 15.12 -14.71 3.11
C GLY A 92 13.99 -15.11 4.06
N ILE A 93 12.75 -15.21 3.57
CA ILE A 93 11.60 -15.62 4.36
C ILE A 93 11.39 -17.12 4.13
N ARG A 94 11.73 -17.93 5.15
CA ARG A 94 11.70 -19.40 5.04
C ARG A 94 10.29 -19.95 4.80
N THR A 95 9.29 -19.34 5.44
CA THR A 95 7.89 -19.75 5.37
C THR A 95 7.01 -18.51 5.52
N ALA A 96 6.06 -18.33 4.60
CA ALA A 96 4.88 -17.50 4.82
C ALA A 96 3.88 -18.35 5.60
N VAL A 97 3.74 -18.10 6.90
CA VAL A 97 2.94 -18.98 7.78
C VAL A 97 1.46 -18.72 7.58
N ASP A 98 1.05 -17.45 7.69
CA ASP A 98 -0.34 -16.98 7.57
C ASP A 98 -0.32 -15.50 7.17
N TRP A 99 -0.14 -15.22 5.87
CA TRP A 99 0.02 -13.87 5.35
C TRP A 99 -1.34 -13.25 5.08
N GLU A 100 -1.80 -12.37 5.95
CA GLU A 100 -3.18 -11.90 5.87
C GLU A 100 -3.32 -10.60 5.08
N ASP A 101 -2.41 -9.66 5.28
CA ASP A 101 -2.60 -8.32 4.71
C ASP A 101 -1.29 -7.62 4.37
N MET A 102 -1.38 -6.60 3.52
CA MET A 102 -0.26 -5.77 3.11
C MET A 102 -0.68 -4.33 2.86
N VAL A 103 0.25 -3.41 3.07
CA VAL A 103 -0.01 -1.97 2.89
C VAL A 103 1.15 -1.28 2.20
N SER A 104 0.82 -0.35 1.31
CA SER A 104 1.76 0.59 0.72
C SER A 104 1.74 1.91 1.47
N TYR A 105 2.88 2.53 1.66
CA TYR A 105 2.98 3.87 2.25
C TYR A 105 4.23 4.58 1.74
N VAL A 106 4.32 5.89 1.94
CA VAL A 106 5.53 6.67 1.60
C VAL A 106 6.19 7.13 2.88
N ASP A 107 7.47 6.88 3.08
CA ASP A 107 8.17 7.37 4.27
C ASP A 107 9.52 7.98 3.90
N ASN A 108 9.74 9.23 4.31
CA ASN A 108 10.85 10.08 3.85
C ASN A 108 10.97 10.08 2.30
N GLU A 109 9.85 10.31 1.62
CA GLU A 109 9.73 10.32 0.14
C GLU A 109 10.02 8.98 -0.55
N VAL A 110 10.25 7.90 0.20
CA VAL A 110 10.48 6.56 -0.35
C VAL A 110 9.18 5.74 -0.31
N PRO A 111 8.69 5.24 -1.46
CA PRO A 111 7.64 4.23 -1.52
C PRO A 111 8.06 2.96 -0.79
N ARG A 112 7.21 2.44 0.10
CA ARG A 112 7.46 1.25 0.89
C ARG A 112 6.25 0.33 0.89
N LEU A 113 6.55 -0.94 1.12
CA LEU A 113 5.56 -1.98 1.38
C LEU A 113 5.80 -2.54 2.79
N LEU A 114 4.69 -2.89 3.44
CA LEU A 114 4.66 -3.74 4.64
C LEU A 114 3.78 -4.94 4.31
N VAL A 115 4.28 -6.14 4.60
CA VAL A 115 3.53 -7.40 4.48
C VAL A 115 3.42 -8.05 5.85
N ALA A 116 2.24 -8.55 6.20
CA ALA A 116 1.93 -9.07 7.52
C ALA A 116 1.68 -10.57 7.50
N ASP A 117 2.58 -11.32 8.12
CA ASP A 117 2.39 -12.72 8.49
C ASP A 117 1.81 -12.79 9.89
N CYS A 118 0.50 -12.53 9.99
CA CYS A 118 -0.18 -12.22 11.24
C CYS A 118 -1.48 -12.98 11.54
N GLY A 119 -1.92 -13.85 10.63
CA GLY A 119 -3.03 -14.77 10.90
C GLY A 119 -2.68 -15.76 12.00
N ASP A 120 -3.67 -16.09 12.82
CA ASP A 120 -3.55 -17.05 13.93
C ASP A 120 -4.94 -17.51 14.39
N ASN A 121 -5.72 -18.19 13.54
CA ASN A 121 -7.11 -18.56 13.89
C ASN A 121 -7.22 -19.37 15.19
N GLY A 122 -6.15 -20.06 15.60
CA GLY A 122 -6.09 -20.82 16.84
C GLY A 122 -5.59 -20.04 18.05
N GLU A 123 -5.16 -18.79 17.89
CA GLU A 123 -4.49 -17.95 18.91
C GLU A 123 -3.33 -18.69 19.60
N ASN A 124 -2.49 -19.38 18.81
CA ASN A 124 -1.40 -20.24 19.29
C ASN A 124 0.00 -19.70 18.95
N ARG A 125 0.11 -18.69 18.09
CA ARG A 125 1.39 -18.09 17.69
C ARG A 125 1.85 -17.09 18.75
N SER A 126 2.88 -17.50 19.50
CA SER A 126 3.51 -16.61 20.50
C SER A 126 4.05 -15.29 19.94
N SER A 127 4.31 -15.22 18.63
CA SER A 127 4.63 -14.00 17.91
C SER A 127 4.22 -14.09 16.44
N VAL A 128 3.89 -12.95 15.85
CA VAL A 128 3.66 -12.78 14.40
C VAL A 128 4.78 -11.95 13.77
N MET A 129 4.85 -11.88 12.43
CA MET A 129 5.93 -11.18 11.73
C MET A 129 5.38 -10.11 10.79
N LEU A 130 5.97 -8.91 10.83
CA LEU A 130 5.76 -7.89 9.81
C LEU A 130 7.07 -7.70 9.03
N TYR A 131 6.98 -7.56 7.71
CA TYR A 131 8.12 -7.39 6.81
C TYR A 131 8.01 -6.05 6.10
N LEU A 132 8.93 -5.13 6.37
CA LEU A 132 8.97 -3.79 5.80
C LEU A 132 10.13 -3.68 4.80
N PHE A 133 9.88 -3.10 3.64
CA PHE A 133 10.91 -2.88 2.62
C PHE A 133 10.54 -1.72 1.70
N ASP A 134 11.55 -1.16 1.01
CA ASP A 134 11.28 -0.19 -0.05
C ASP A 134 10.64 -0.90 -1.22
N GLU A 135 9.63 -0.28 -1.83
CA GLU A 135 8.95 -0.84 -2.99
C GLU A 135 9.95 -0.97 -4.15
N PRO A 136 10.24 -2.21 -4.62
CA PRO A 136 11.20 -2.44 -5.68
C PRO A 136 10.61 -2.04 -7.03
N SER A 137 11.44 -1.98 -8.06
CA SER A 137 10.96 -1.87 -9.43
C SER A 137 10.30 -3.18 -9.90
N LEU A 138 9.43 -3.08 -10.89
CA LEU A 138 8.65 -4.23 -11.40
C LEU A 138 9.49 -5.31 -12.08
N ASP A 139 10.73 -4.99 -12.46
CA ASP A 139 11.72 -5.91 -13.03
C ASP A 139 12.55 -6.65 -11.98
N SER A 140 12.43 -6.29 -10.70
CA SER A 140 13.03 -7.07 -9.60
C SER A 140 12.32 -8.42 -9.45
N ASP A 141 13.10 -9.45 -9.11
CA ASP A 141 12.60 -10.77 -8.72
C ASP A 141 12.49 -10.93 -7.19
N GLY A 142 12.76 -9.85 -6.44
CA GLY A 142 12.75 -9.80 -4.98
C GLY A 142 14.07 -10.22 -4.31
N SER A 143 15.06 -10.72 -5.06
CA SER A 143 16.32 -11.21 -4.48
C SER A 143 17.23 -10.11 -3.92
N ASP A 144 17.05 -8.87 -4.38
CA ASP A 144 17.77 -7.67 -3.95
C ASP A 144 17.03 -6.87 -2.85
N VAL A 145 15.84 -7.32 -2.45
CA VAL A 145 15.02 -6.63 -1.45
C VAL A 145 15.61 -6.82 -0.05
N ILE A 146 15.97 -5.70 0.59
CA ILE A 146 16.42 -5.66 1.98
C ILE A 146 15.19 -5.58 2.90
N LEU A 147 14.93 -6.67 3.62
CA LEU A 147 13.81 -6.76 4.56
C LEU A 147 14.20 -6.24 5.94
N GLN A 148 13.31 -5.45 6.55
CA GLN A 148 13.30 -5.16 7.97
C GLN A 148 12.13 -5.89 8.60
N SER A 149 12.42 -6.80 9.53
CA SER A 149 11.43 -7.67 10.17
C SER A 149 11.06 -7.18 11.56
N LEU A 150 9.78 -7.15 11.87
CA LEU A 150 9.27 -6.92 13.23
C LEU A 150 8.67 -8.22 13.74
N ARG A 151 9.26 -8.77 14.80
CA ARG A 151 8.66 -9.85 15.57
C ARG A 151 7.71 -9.22 16.58
N VAL A 152 6.42 -9.41 16.36
CA VAL A 152 5.36 -8.78 17.15
C VAL A 152 4.84 -9.76 18.18
N THR A 153 4.75 -9.32 19.43
CA THR A 153 3.96 -9.98 20.47
C THR A 153 2.82 -9.07 20.90
N TYR A 154 1.69 -9.63 21.32
CA TYR A 154 0.55 -8.86 21.80
C TYR A 154 0.58 -8.76 23.33
N THR A 155 0.21 -7.60 23.88
CA THR A 155 0.21 -7.34 25.34
C THR A 155 -0.64 -8.31 26.17
N ASP A 156 -1.63 -8.95 25.55
CA ASP A 156 -2.69 -9.73 26.19
C ASP A 156 -2.80 -11.16 25.63
N GLY A 157 -1.72 -11.65 25.02
CA GLY A 157 -1.62 -13.00 24.45
C GLY A 157 -1.90 -13.05 22.94
N PRO A 158 -1.66 -14.20 22.28
CA PRO A 158 -1.80 -14.35 20.83
C PRO A 158 -3.16 -13.88 20.28
N ARG A 159 -3.17 -13.37 19.06
CA ARG A 159 -4.37 -12.84 18.39
C ARG A 159 -4.37 -13.22 16.93
N ASP A 160 -5.56 -13.54 16.43
CA ASP A 160 -5.85 -13.69 15.01
C ASP A 160 -5.94 -12.31 14.36
N CYS A 161 -4.87 -11.85 13.71
CA CYS A 161 -4.80 -10.53 13.09
C CYS A 161 -4.94 -10.65 11.58
N GLU A 162 -5.90 -9.95 11.00
CA GLU A 162 -6.18 -10.09 9.57
C GLU A 162 -6.14 -8.78 8.80
N ALA A 163 -5.84 -7.66 9.46
CA ALA A 163 -5.66 -6.41 8.75
C ALA A 163 -4.54 -5.56 9.35
N VAL A 164 -3.77 -4.90 8.49
CA VAL A 164 -2.71 -3.96 8.87
C VAL A 164 -2.80 -2.66 8.07
N ALA A 165 -2.56 -1.54 8.73
CA ALA A 165 -2.49 -0.24 8.09
C ALA A 165 -1.37 0.61 8.68
N VAL A 166 -0.91 1.61 7.94
CA VAL A 166 0.15 2.53 8.40
C VAL A 166 -0.41 3.94 8.58
N ASP A 167 -0.46 4.40 9.83
CA ASP A 167 -0.73 5.79 10.17
C ASP A 167 0.58 6.57 10.21
N ARG A 168 0.88 7.25 9.11
CA ARG A 168 2.13 8.01 8.94
C ARG A 168 2.19 9.24 9.83
N GLN A 169 1.04 9.89 10.06
CA GLN A 169 0.98 11.11 10.86
C GLN A 169 1.32 10.81 12.32
N ARG A 170 0.80 9.70 12.85
CA ARG A 170 1.04 9.26 14.23
C ARG A 170 2.27 8.36 14.37
N ARG A 171 2.88 7.94 13.25
CA ARG A 171 3.98 6.97 13.20
C ARG A 171 3.58 5.65 13.87
N LEU A 172 2.44 5.09 13.47
CA LEU A 172 1.91 3.83 13.98
C LEU A 172 1.70 2.83 12.84
N ILE A 173 2.01 1.57 13.12
CA ILE A 173 1.39 0.43 12.43
C ILE A 173 0.16 0.07 13.24
N VAL A 174 -1.00 0.04 12.59
CA VAL A 174 -2.28 -0.36 13.18
C VAL A 174 -2.55 -1.80 12.75
N MET A 175 -2.89 -2.65 13.71
CA MET A 175 -3.20 -4.06 13.49
C MET A 175 -4.62 -4.31 13.99
N VAL A 176 -5.46 -4.95 13.18
CA VAL A 176 -6.87 -5.19 13.51
C VAL A 176 -7.14 -6.69 13.50
N THR A 177 -7.67 -7.20 14.61
CA THR A 177 -7.91 -8.62 14.78
C THR A 177 -9.20 -9.04 14.10
N LYS A 178 -9.21 -10.24 13.53
CA LYS A 178 -10.47 -10.91 13.25
C LYS A 178 -10.96 -11.51 14.55
N SER A 179 -12.22 -11.28 14.84
CA SER A 179 -12.90 -12.07 15.84
C SER A 179 -14.29 -12.36 15.33
N ALA A 180 -14.85 -13.45 15.83
CA ALA A 180 -16.27 -13.73 15.64
C ALA A 180 -17.12 -12.58 16.18
N LEU A 181 -18.42 -12.62 15.89
CA LEU A 181 -19.35 -11.55 16.28
C LEU A 181 -19.25 -11.20 17.78
N PRO A 182 -19.31 -9.91 18.16
CA PRO A 182 -19.56 -8.74 17.31
C PRO A 182 -18.37 -7.76 17.15
N TYR A 183 -17.18 -8.09 17.67
CA TYR A 183 -16.10 -7.10 17.84
C TYR A 183 -14.82 -7.46 17.07
N CYS A 184 -13.96 -6.46 16.85
CA CYS A 184 -12.54 -6.63 16.57
C CYS A 184 -11.70 -5.87 17.61
N GLY A 185 -10.46 -6.30 17.82
CA GLY A 185 -9.47 -5.58 18.61
C GLY A 185 -8.58 -4.74 17.70
N VAL A 186 -8.28 -3.50 18.10
CA VAL A 186 -7.31 -2.64 17.41
C VAL A 186 -6.07 -2.51 18.28
N TYR A 187 -4.92 -2.81 17.69
CA TYR A 187 -3.61 -2.74 18.33
C TYR A 187 -2.70 -1.79 17.56
N THR A 188 -1.72 -1.24 18.24
CA THR A 188 -0.71 -0.40 17.62
C THR A 188 0.70 -0.79 17.99
N ILE A 189 1.61 -0.56 17.04
CA ILE A 189 3.05 -0.67 17.18
C ILE A 189 3.64 0.65 16.65
N PRO A 190 4.68 1.22 17.27
CA PRO A 190 5.41 2.34 16.66
C PRO A 190 5.98 1.94 15.30
N LEU A 191 5.73 2.75 14.27
CA LEU A 191 6.36 2.58 12.96
C LEU A 191 7.86 2.90 13.10
N PRO A 192 8.76 1.92 12.94
CA PRO A 192 10.19 2.16 13.11
C PRO A 192 10.74 2.96 11.93
N ASP A 193 11.87 3.63 12.15
CA ASP A 193 12.66 4.15 11.05
C ASP A 193 13.24 2.99 10.24
N ARG A 194 13.42 3.21 8.94
CA ARG A 194 14.02 2.22 8.05
C ARG A 194 15.51 2.09 8.33
N ILE A 195 15.95 0.87 8.57
CA ILE A 195 17.37 0.53 8.75
C ILE A 195 17.84 -0.20 7.49
N SER A 196 18.30 0.56 6.49
CA SER A 196 18.67 0.00 5.17
C SER A 196 20.02 -0.73 5.13
N ALA A 197 20.80 -0.69 6.21
CA ALA A 197 22.16 -1.21 6.23
C ALA A 197 22.28 -2.69 6.60
N ASP A 198 21.21 -3.30 7.15
CA ASP A 198 21.23 -4.70 7.60
C ASP A 198 20.09 -5.51 6.94
N PRO A 199 20.41 -6.39 5.96
CA PRO A 199 19.42 -7.23 5.27
C PRO A 199 18.76 -8.28 6.16
N ALA A 200 19.17 -8.43 7.42
CA ALA A 200 18.55 -9.30 8.41
C ALA A 200 18.07 -8.53 9.66
N SER A 201 17.86 -7.21 9.56
CA SER A 201 17.38 -6.43 10.70
C SER A 201 16.06 -6.99 11.23
N SER A 202 16.07 -7.45 12.47
CA SER A 202 14.90 -7.96 13.16
C SER A 202 14.76 -7.29 14.52
N MET A 203 13.55 -6.81 14.82
CA MET A 203 13.25 -6.13 16.08
C MET A 203 12.07 -6.80 16.77
N ASP A 204 12.20 -7.01 18.07
CA ASP A 204 11.07 -7.42 18.90
C ASP A 204 10.25 -6.18 19.28
N VAL A 205 8.95 -6.24 19.03
CA VAL A 205 8.00 -5.16 19.32
C VAL A 205 6.76 -5.73 20.01
N VAL A 206 6.08 -4.87 20.78
CA VAL A 206 4.88 -5.24 21.52
C VAL A 206 3.69 -4.44 20.99
N ALA A 207 2.74 -5.12 20.38
CA ALA A 207 1.47 -4.57 19.94
C ALA A 207 0.56 -4.33 21.16
N THR A 208 0.18 -3.08 21.39
CA THR A 208 -0.67 -2.68 22.53
C THR A 208 -2.09 -2.42 22.07
N ARG A 209 -3.08 -2.97 22.76
CA ARG A 209 -4.49 -2.76 22.45
C ARG A 209 -4.87 -1.28 22.69
N VAL A 210 -5.40 -0.63 21.67
CA VAL A 210 -5.94 0.73 21.74
C VAL A 210 -7.41 0.72 22.11
N THR A 211 -8.21 -0.12 21.42
CA THR A 211 -9.66 -0.20 21.63
C THR A 211 -10.23 -1.50 21.05
N THR A 212 -11.53 -1.69 21.21
CA THR A 212 -12.33 -2.68 20.49
C THR A 212 -13.42 -1.96 19.69
N LEU A 213 -13.65 -2.40 18.45
CA LEU A 213 -14.67 -1.82 17.58
C LEU A 213 -15.78 -2.83 17.31
N ASN A 214 -16.98 -2.33 17.03
CA ASN A 214 -18.13 -3.16 16.64
C ASN A 214 -18.08 -3.50 15.14
N VAL A 215 -16.92 -3.98 14.67
CA VAL A 215 -16.69 -4.39 13.29
C VAL A 215 -16.33 -5.87 13.31
N PRO A 216 -17.27 -6.76 12.98
CA PRO A 216 -17.00 -8.19 12.98
C PRO A 216 -16.32 -8.62 11.68
N MET A 217 -15.63 -9.76 11.73
CA MET A 217 -15.11 -10.44 10.54
C MET A 217 -14.24 -9.53 9.65
N VAL A 218 -13.38 -8.74 10.28
CA VAL A 218 -12.43 -7.86 9.57
C VAL A 218 -11.57 -8.70 8.65
N THR A 219 -11.34 -8.19 7.44
CA THR A 219 -10.46 -8.81 6.44
C THR A 219 -9.39 -7.85 5.91
N GLY A 220 -9.62 -6.54 5.96
CA GLY A 220 -8.59 -5.58 5.52
C GLY A 220 -8.75 -4.22 6.17
N ALA A 221 -7.67 -3.43 6.17
CA ALA A 221 -7.71 -2.04 6.61
C ALA A 221 -6.68 -1.20 5.87
N ASP A 222 -6.95 0.09 5.69
CA ASP A 222 -5.96 1.02 5.13
C ASP A 222 -6.24 2.46 5.58
N PHE A 223 -5.22 3.31 5.53
CA PHE A 223 -5.36 4.75 5.70
C PHE A 223 -5.38 5.45 4.35
N ASP A 224 -6.28 6.43 4.21
CA ASP A 224 -6.18 7.39 3.13
C ASP A 224 -5.08 8.42 3.44
N ASP A 225 -3.96 8.35 2.71
CA ASP A 225 -2.85 9.30 2.82
C ASP A 225 -3.26 10.78 2.64
N ALA A 226 -4.31 11.05 1.87
CA ALA A 226 -4.73 12.41 1.54
C ALA A 226 -5.61 13.03 2.64
N THR A 227 -6.44 12.21 3.29
CA THR A 227 -7.43 12.68 4.27
C THR A 227 -7.11 12.31 5.71
N GLY A 228 -6.32 11.25 5.94
CA GLY A 228 -6.09 10.63 7.25
C GLY A 228 -7.23 9.72 7.70
N ASP A 229 -8.22 9.46 6.84
CA ASP A 229 -9.33 8.57 7.16
C ASP A 229 -8.84 7.14 7.30
N PHE A 230 -9.34 6.45 8.33
CA PHE A 230 -9.06 5.04 8.54
C PHE A 230 -10.22 4.19 8.03
N TRP A 231 -9.91 3.25 7.15
CA TRP A 231 -10.87 2.33 6.57
C TRP A 231 -10.64 0.92 7.11
N ILE A 232 -11.72 0.25 7.46
CA ILE A 232 -11.73 -1.18 7.81
C ILE A 232 -12.81 -1.82 6.94
N VAL A 233 -12.52 -2.98 6.34
CA VAL A 233 -13.50 -3.78 5.61
C VAL A 233 -13.75 -5.11 6.30
N ASN A 234 -14.96 -5.61 6.11
CA ASN A 234 -15.30 -7.02 6.29
C ASN A 234 -15.93 -7.55 5.00
N TYR A 235 -16.48 -8.76 5.03
CA TYR A 235 -17.13 -9.37 3.87
C TYR A 235 -18.30 -8.59 3.26
N PHE A 236 -18.87 -7.61 3.97
CA PHE A 236 -20.13 -6.96 3.60
C PHE A 236 -20.06 -5.44 3.51
N GLN A 237 -19.20 -4.79 4.30
CA GLN A 237 -19.20 -3.35 4.50
C GLN A 237 -17.77 -2.79 4.64
N ALA A 238 -17.60 -1.56 4.15
CA ALA A 238 -16.47 -0.70 4.46
C ALA A 238 -16.87 0.32 5.53
N PHE A 239 -16.10 0.40 6.61
CA PHE A 239 -16.28 1.31 7.73
C PHE A 239 -15.22 2.40 7.67
N ARG A 240 -15.66 3.65 7.57
CA ARG A 240 -14.78 4.84 7.57
C ARG A 240 -14.80 5.52 8.91
N TYR A 241 -13.64 5.65 9.52
CA TYR A 241 -13.40 6.51 10.68
C TYR A 241 -12.72 7.78 10.20
N ALA A 242 -13.50 8.86 10.11
CA ALA A 242 -13.04 10.13 9.57
C ALA A 242 -11.87 10.70 10.39
N ALA A 243 -10.87 11.26 9.70
CA ALA A 243 -9.70 11.83 10.32
C ALA A 243 -10.03 12.95 11.31
N VAL A 244 -9.27 13.01 12.39
CA VAL A 244 -9.30 14.13 13.34
C VAL A 244 -7.88 14.60 13.58
N GLU A 245 -7.55 15.78 13.06
CA GLU A 245 -6.19 16.34 13.11
C GLU A 245 -5.66 16.41 14.55
N SER A 246 -4.39 16.03 14.73
CA SER A 246 -3.61 16.20 15.96
C SER A 246 -4.18 15.52 17.21
N ARG A 247 -4.97 14.45 17.06
CA ARG A 247 -5.50 13.65 18.19
C ARG A 247 -4.96 12.23 18.21
N PRO A 248 -4.92 11.54 19.36
CA PRO A 248 -4.65 10.11 19.43
C PRO A 248 -5.57 9.28 18.53
N LEU A 249 -5.10 8.13 18.05
CA LEU A 249 -5.91 7.21 17.23
C LEU A 249 -7.21 6.81 17.94
N LEU A 250 -7.18 6.62 19.27
CA LEU A 250 -8.36 6.28 20.07
C LEU A 250 -9.51 7.28 19.88
N ASP A 251 -9.22 8.58 19.77
CA ASP A 251 -10.25 9.60 19.61
C ASP A 251 -10.95 9.48 18.25
N GLN A 252 -10.17 9.22 17.18
CA GLN A 252 -10.70 8.97 15.85
C GLN A 252 -11.57 7.70 15.83
N LEU A 253 -11.11 6.64 16.49
CA LEU A 253 -11.81 5.36 16.58
C LEU A 253 -13.03 5.37 17.52
N SER A 254 -13.15 6.37 18.38
CA SER A 254 -14.31 6.55 19.26
C SER A 254 -15.49 7.21 18.55
N ALA A 255 -15.27 7.78 17.36
CA ALA A 255 -16.34 8.31 16.53
C ALA A 255 -17.18 7.18 15.91
N LEU A 256 -18.46 7.48 15.62
CA LEU A 256 -19.31 6.57 14.88
C LEU A 256 -18.83 6.52 13.41
N PRO A 257 -18.45 5.35 12.86
CA PRO A 257 -18.01 5.26 11.49
C PRO A 257 -19.18 5.42 10.52
N THR A 258 -18.89 5.90 9.31
CA THR A 258 -19.84 5.73 8.20
C THR A 258 -19.61 4.37 7.55
N ALA A 259 -20.68 3.59 7.38
CA ALA A 259 -20.62 2.30 6.70
C ALA A 259 -21.10 2.42 5.25
N THR A 260 -20.41 1.75 4.33
CA THR A 260 -20.79 1.61 2.92
C THR A 260 -20.89 0.13 2.58
N ASP A 261 -22.01 -0.29 1.99
CA ASP A 261 -22.17 -1.68 1.55
C ASP A 261 -21.20 -2.00 0.41
N LEU A 262 -20.55 -3.15 0.51
CA LEU A 262 -19.63 -3.66 -0.49
C LEU A 262 -20.38 -4.46 -1.57
N PRO A 263 -19.83 -4.52 -2.80
CA PRO A 263 -20.40 -5.37 -3.84
C PRO A 263 -20.39 -6.83 -3.42
N LYS A 264 -21.35 -7.60 -3.91
CA LYS A 264 -21.41 -9.05 -3.66
C LYS A 264 -20.33 -9.77 -4.46
N LEU A 265 -19.18 -9.98 -3.83
CA LEU A 265 -18.13 -10.86 -4.31
C LEU A 265 -18.17 -12.18 -3.55
N ARG A 266 -17.30 -13.12 -3.92
CA ARG A 266 -17.27 -14.45 -3.31
C ARG A 266 -16.90 -14.35 -1.83
N GLN A 267 -15.79 -13.71 -1.54
CA GLN A 267 -15.28 -13.44 -0.20
C GLN A 267 -14.30 -12.28 -0.34
N ILE A 268 -14.61 -11.14 0.29
CA ILE A 268 -13.77 -9.93 0.22
C ILE A 268 -12.63 -10.08 1.22
N GLU A 269 -11.41 -10.05 0.72
CA GLU A 269 -10.22 -10.26 1.56
C GLU A 269 -9.49 -8.97 1.87
N ALA A 270 -9.26 -8.08 0.89
CA ALA A 270 -8.43 -6.91 1.13
C ALA A 270 -9.14 -5.58 0.86
N VAL A 271 -8.56 -4.50 1.37
CA VAL A 271 -8.83 -3.12 0.94
C VAL A 271 -7.54 -2.35 0.75
N ALA A 272 -7.52 -1.44 -0.22
CA ALA A 272 -6.48 -0.43 -0.37
C ALA A 272 -7.08 0.91 -0.80
N VAL A 273 -6.48 2.01 -0.34
CA VAL A 273 -6.84 3.37 -0.75
C VAL A 273 -5.77 3.92 -1.70
N ASP A 274 -6.20 4.36 -2.88
CA ASP A 274 -5.28 4.96 -3.84
C ASP A 274 -5.04 6.46 -3.60
N GLN A 275 -4.11 7.05 -4.37
CA GLN A 275 -3.72 8.46 -4.26
C GLN A 275 -4.86 9.45 -4.61
N SER A 276 -5.99 8.96 -5.12
CA SER A 276 -7.20 9.75 -5.41
C SER A 276 -8.31 9.49 -4.39
N SER A 277 -7.98 8.92 -3.22
CA SER A 277 -8.93 8.57 -2.15
C SER A 277 -10.01 7.59 -2.59
N ARG A 278 -9.72 6.71 -3.55
CA ARG A 278 -10.65 5.66 -3.98
C ARG A 278 -10.32 4.36 -3.27
N LEU A 279 -11.34 3.70 -2.75
CA LEU A 279 -11.23 2.39 -2.15
C LEU A 279 -11.25 1.32 -3.24
N TRP A 280 -10.30 0.39 -3.14
CA TRP A 280 -10.21 -0.82 -3.93
C TRP A 280 -10.32 -2.01 -3.01
N ILE A 281 -10.98 -3.06 -3.46
CA ILE A 281 -11.11 -4.33 -2.73
C ILE A 281 -10.73 -5.50 -3.63
N THR A 282 -10.29 -6.59 -3.02
CA THR A 282 -10.08 -7.88 -3.70
C THR A 282 -11.10 -8.91 -3.25
N SER A 283 -11.23 -9.99 -4.01
CA SER A 283 -11.95 -11.18 -3.59
C SER A 283 -11.15 -12.44 -3.84
N GLU A 284 -11.23 -13.38 -2.89
CA GLU A 284 -10.57 -14.69 -3.00
C GLU A 284 -11.00 -15.44 -4.28
N GLY A 285 -10.16 -16.38 -4.68
CA GLY A 285 -10.43 -17.34 -5.74
C GLY A 285 -9.72 -17.03 -7.05
N ASN A 286 -9.92 -17.93 -8.00
CA ASN A 286 -9.34 -17.85 -9.34
C ASN A 286 -10.47 -17.94 -10.40
N PRO A 287 -10.78 -16.84 -11.13
CA PRO A 287 -10.06 -15.56 -11.13
C PRO A 287 -10.24 -14.76 -9.84
N THR A 288 -9.21 -14.01 -9.47
CA THR A 288 -9.26 -12.98 -8.42
C THR A 288 -9.91 -11.74 -9.03
N TRP A 289 -10.83 -11.11 -8.30
CA TRP A 289 -11.48 -9.87 -8.75
C TRP A 289 -10.98 -8.70 -7.93
N VAL A 290 -10.65 -7.60 -8.61
CA VAL A 290 -10.29 -6.33 -7.97
C VAL A 290 -11.25 -5.25 -8.47
N THR A 291 -11.87 -4.49 -7.58
CA THR A 291 -12.88 -3.50 -7.98
C THR A 291 -12.88 -2.30 -7.05
N LYS A 292 -13.37 -1.16 -7.55
CA LYS A 292 -13.57 0.02 -6.72
C LYS A 292 -14.83 -0.12 -5.89
N VAL A 293 -14.76 0.35 -4.65
CA VAL A 293 -15.95 0.54 -3.83
C VAL A 293 -16.60 1.87 -4.22
N PRO A 294 -17.89 1.89 -4.59
CA PRO A 294 -18.63 3.14 -4.78
C PRO A 294 -18.83 3.82 -3.42
N THR A 295 -17.89 4.66 -3.01
CA THR A 295 -18.03 5.49 -1.82
C THR A 295 -18.73 6.79 -2.18
N ALA A 296 -19.57 7.30 -1.28
CA ALA A 296 -20.06 8.67 -1.41
C ALA A 296 -18.85 9.60 -1.40
N LYS A 297 -18.76 10.53 -2.36
CA LYS A 297 -17.72 11.56 -2.29
C LYS A 297 -17.88 12.33 -0.97
N PRO A 298 -16.80 12.60 -0.24
CA PRO A 298 -16.84 13.41 0.97
C PRO A 298 -17.44 14.80 0.70
#